data_AF-A0A371Q4F1-F1
#
_entry.id   AF-A0A371Q4F1-F1
#
_cell.length_a   1.000
_cell.length_b   1.000
_cell.length_c   1.000
_cell.angle_alpha   90.00
_cell.angle_beta   90.00
_cell.angle_gamma   90.00
#
_symmetry.space_group_name_H-M   'P 1'
#
loop_
_entity.id
_entity.type
_entity.pdbx_description
1 polymer ?
#
loop_
_entity_poly.entity_id
_entity_poly.type
_entity_poly.pdbx_seq_one_letter_code
_entity_poly.pdbx_strand_id
1 'polypeptide(L)'
;MQAGEIETSILLHAAPELVREGYDEADHASGHRPFLLVQGMTEYTESGVIGFPSLATAEKGKIVLESLRSRFSTHLDLLCRLS
;
A
#
# COMPACT_ATOMS: atom_id res chain seq x y z
N MET A 1 -1.54 0.24 -8.38
CA MET A 1 -0.90 -0.86 -7.63
C MET A 1 -1.82 -1.21 -6.48
N GLN A 2 -1.80 -2.47 -6.05
CA GLN A 2 -2.58 -3.00 -4.93
C GLN A 2 -1.72 -4.05 -4.21
N ALA A 3 -1.70 -4.02 -2.88
CA ALA A 3 -0.81 -4.80 -2.02
C ALA A 3 0.66 -4.73 -2.44
N GLY A 4 1.10 -3.54 -2.89
CA GLY A 4 2.46 -3.33 -3.41
C GLY A 4 3.46 -2.88 -2.35
N GLU A 5 4.61 -2.39 -2.80
CA GLU A 5 5.73 -1.97 -1.96
C GLU A 5 5.32 -1.00 -0.83
N ILE A 6 4.58 0.06 -1.14
CA ILE A 6 4.22 1.11 -0.16
C ILE A 6 3.31 0.55 0.93
N GLU A 7 2.23 -0.12 0.56
CA GLU A 7 1.23 -0.64 1.51
C GLU A 7 1.83 -1.70 2.41
N THR A 8 2.61 -2.62 1.81
CA THR A 8 3.34 -3.66 2.57
C THR A 8 4.38 -3.03 3.49
N SER A 9 5.11 -2.00 3.04
CA SER A 9 6.08 -1.29 3.88
C SER A 9 5.41 -0.63 5.09
N ILE A 10 4.23 -0.01 4.90
CA ILE A 10 3.45 0.59 6.00
C ILE A 10 3.07 -0.48 7.02
N LEU A 11 2.57 -1.64 6.58
CA LEU A 11 2.21 -2.73 7.49
C LEU A 11 3.43 -3.31 8.20
N LEU A 12 4.55 -3.55 7.50
CA LEU A 12 5.80 -3.99 8.11
C LEU A 12 6.30 -3.03 9.20
N HIS A 13 6.02 -1.73 9.07
CA HIS A 13 6.37 -0.74 10.08
C HIS A 13 5.38 -0.70 11.25
N ALA A 14 4.08 -0.67 10.97
CA ALA A 14 3.05 -0.33 11.95
C ALA A 14 2.38 -1.55 12.61
N ALA A 15 2.30 -2.67 11.90
CA ALA A 15 1.63 -3.89 12.33
C ALA A 15 2.23 -5.12 11.59
N PRO A 16 3.51 -5.43 11.81
CA PRO A 16 4.21 -6.50 11.07
C PRO A 16 3.53 -7.87 11.22
N GLU A 17 2.83 -8.12 12.33
CA GLU A 17 2.07 -9.34 12.59
C GLU A 17 0.89 -9.56 11.63
N LEU A 18 0.47 -8.53 10.90
CA LEU A 18 -0.57 -8.62 9.87
C LEU A 18 -0.02 -8.97 8.49
N VAL A 19 1.30 -8.97 8.32
CA VAL A 19 1.96 -9.35 7.07
C VAL A 19 2.24 -10.85 7.10
N ARG A 20 1.61 -11.60 6.19
CA ARG A 20 1.78 -13.05 6.10
C ARG A 20 3.18 -13.39 5.58
N GLU A 21 3.76 -14.49 6.07
CA GLU A 21 4.95 -15.10 5.46
C GLU A 21 4.71 -15.39 3.96
N GLY A 22 5.77 -15.26 3.16
CA GLY A 22 5.73 -15.42 1.70
C GLY A 22 5.18 -14.20 0.94
N TYR A 23 4.95 -13.06 1.62
CA TYR A 23 4.53 -11.83 0.95
C TYR A 23 5.57 -11.35 -0.09
N ASP A 24 6.84 -11.67 0.13
CA ASP A 24 7.99 -11.31 -0.69
C ASP A 24 8.08 -12.12 -1.99
N GLU A 25 7.31 -13.20 -2.10
CA GLU A 25 7.18 -14.00 -3.33
C GLU A 25 5.95 -13.58 -4.17
N ALA A 26 5.13 -12.65 -3.67
CA ALA A 26 3.84 -12.31 -4.25
C ALA A 26 3.89 -11.17 -5.30
N ASP A 27 5.08 -10.86 -5.82
CA ASP A 27 5.25 -9.84 -6.85
C ASP A 27 4.42 -10.14 -8.11
N HIS A 28 3.62 -9.17 -8.53
CA HIS A 28 2.80 -9.30 -9.73
C HIS A 28 2.62 -7.97 -10.46
N ALA A 29 3.14 -7.91 -11.68
CA ALA A 29 3.00 -6.76 -12.56
C ALA A 29 1.86 -6.99 -13.57
N SER A 30 0.66 -6.49 -13.28
CA SER A 30 -0.45 -6.61 -14.24
C SER A 30 -0.46 -5.53 -15.35
N GLY A 31 0.39 -4.50 -15.25
CA GLY A 31 0.50 -3.46 -16.28
C GLY A 31 -0.79 -2.67 -16.54
N HIS A 32 -1.21 -2.63 -17.81
CA HIS A 32 -2.39 -1.90 -18.30
C HIS A 32 -3.69 -2.70 -18.04
N ARG A 33 -4.70 -2.04 -17.46
CA ARG A 33 -5.98 -2.67 -17.05
C ARG A 33 -7.19 -1.87 -17.56
N PRO A 34 -7.46 -1.86 -18.87
CA PRO A 34 -8.46 -0.99 -19.48
C PRO A 34 -9.90 -1.35 -19.09
N PHE A 35 -10.16 -2.60 -18.73
CA PHE A 35 -11.50 -3.10 -18.40
C PHE A 35 -11.63 -3.51 -16.93
N LEU A 36 -10.76 -3.01 -16.05
CA LEU A 36 -10.78 -3.32 -14.60
C LEU A 36 -12.17 -3.15 -13.97
N LEU A 37 -12.87 -2.08 -14.31
CA LEU A 37 -14.19 -1.79 -13.75
C LEU A 37 -15.32 -2.67 -14.33
N VAL A 38 -15.06 -3.42 -15.40
CA VAL A 38 -16.03 -4.29 -16.06
C VAL A 38 -15.74 -5.76 -15.75
N GLN A 39 -14.47 -6.18 -15.83
CA GLN A 39 -14.03 -7.57 -15.65
C GLN A 39 -13.61 -7.88 -14.20
N GLY A 40 -13.35 -6.84 -13.40
CA GLY A 40 -12.89 -7.00 -12.02
C GLY A 40 -11.39 -7.31 -11.91
N MET A 41 -10.93 -7.46 -10.66
CA MET A 41 -9.52 -7.72 -10.32
C MET A 41 -9.02 -9.09 -10.76
N THR A 42 -9.90 -10.11 -10.80
CA THR A 42 -9.52 -11.51 -11.05
C THR A 42 -8.94 -11.74 -12.45
N GLU A 43 -9.30 -10.90 -13.41
CA GLU A 43 -8.70 -10.93 -14.76
C GLU A 43 -7.24 -10.45 -14.76
N TYR A 44 -6.83 -9.73 -13.72
CA TYR A 44 -5.54 -9.06 -13.65
C TYR A 44 -4.63 -9.58 -12.53
N THR A 45 -5.13 -10.44 -11.64
CA THR A 45 -4.34 -11.08 -10.58
C THR A 45 -5.11 -12.24 -9.96
N GLU A 46 -4.41 -13.33 -9.69
CA GLU A 46 -4.98 -14.49 -8.97
C GLU A 46 -4.92 -14.30 -7.45
N SER A 47 -3.89 -13.62 -6.94
CA SER A 47 -3.65 -13.42 -5.52
C SER A 47 -4.31 -12.16 -4.96
N GLY A 48 -4.74 -11.24 -5.82
CA GLY A 48 -5.13 -9.88 -5.44
C GLY A 48 -3.97 -8.89 -5.40
N VAL A 49 -2.71 -9.36 -5.49
CA VAL A 49 -1.54 -8.48 -5.55
C VAL A 49 -1.35 -7.95 -6.96
N ILE A 50 -1.13 -6.63 -7.08
CA ILE A 50 -0.72 -5.94 -8.29
C ILE A 50 0.34 -4.92 -7.89
N GLY A 51 1.58 -5.37 -7.71
CA GLY A 51 2.70 -4.58 -7.22
C GLY A 51 3.88 -5.46 -6.86
N PHE A 52 4.86 -4.85 -6.18
CA PHE A 52 6.10 -5.50 -5.77
C PHE A 52 6.27 -5.49 -4.24
N PRO A 53 5.48 -6.26 -3.48
CA PRO A 53 5.64 -6.39 -2.04
C PRO A 53 7.04 -6.91 -1.62
N SER A 54 7.78 -7.61 -2.49
CA SER A 54 9.17 -8.04 -2.23
C SER A 54 10.14 -6.88 -1.94
N LEU A 55 9.85 -5.70 -2.47
CA LEU A 55 10.68 -4.50 -2.29
C LEU A 55 10.38 -3.77 -0.98
N ALA A 56 9.38 -4.23 -0.22
CA ALA A 56 8.91 -3.55 0.98
C ALA A 56 9.90 -3.69 2.14
N THR A 57 10.03 -2.62 2.92
CA THR A 57 10.78 -2.64 4.18
C THR A 57 10.07 -1.81 5.23
N ALA A 58 10.24 -2.16 6.51
CA ALA A 58 9.69 -1.38 7.63
C ALA A 58 10.20 0.08 7.61
N GLU A 59 11.46 0.31 7.22
CA GLU A 59 12.02 1.66 7.14
C GLU A 59 11.31 2.52 6.08
N LYS A 60 11.00 1.95 4.91
CA LYS A 60 10.21 2.65 3.89
C LYS A 60 8.82 3.01 4.43
N GLY A 61 8.20 2.12 5.22
CA GLY A 61 6.90 2.35 5.85
C GLY A 61 6.93 3.54 6.79
N LYS A 62 7.95 3.60 7.66
CA LYS A 62 8.17 4.73 8.56
C LYS A 62 8.30 6.05 7.81
N ILE A 63 9.15 6.10 6.79
CA ILE A 63 9.40 7.30 5.98
C ILE A 63 8.10 7.77 5.31
N VAL A 64 7.30 6.84 4.77
CA VAL A 64 6.00 7.17 4.15
C VAL A 64 5.04 7.76 5.18
N LEU A 65 4.89 7.16 6.35
CA LEU A 65 3.99 7.65 7.38
C LEU A 65 4.43 9.01 7.94
N GLU A 66 5.73 9.23 8.16
CA GLU A 66 6.26 10.53 8.59
C GLU A 66 6.03 11.61 7.53
N SER A 67 6.22 11.30 6.26
CA SER A 67 5.93 12.21 5.14
C SER A 67 4.45 12.56 5.07
N LEU A 68 3.55 11.58 5.18
CA LEU A 68 2.11 11.81 5.22
C LEU A 68 1.72 12.67 6.42
N ARG A 69 2.16 12.33 7.63
CA ARG A 69 1.93 13.12 8.85
C ARG A 69 2.34 14.58 8.65
N SER A 70 3.55 14.80 8.12
CA SER A 70 4.10 16.14 7.89
C SER A 70 3.27 16.94 6.88
N ARG A 71 2.84 16.31 5.78
CA ARG A 71 2.09 16.97 4.70
C ARG A 71 0.64 17.29 5.07
N PHE A 72 0.02 16.48 5.92
CA PHE A 72 -1.38 16.61 6.30
C PHE A 72 -1.61 17.33 7.64
N SER A 73 -0.56 17.66 8.40
CA SER A 73 -0.67 18.32 9.72
C SER A 73 -1.51 19.60 9.68
N THR A 74 -1.20 20.53 8.78
CA THR A 74 -1.95 21.80 8.65
C THR A 74 -3.41 21.57 8.25
N HIS A 75 -3.69 20.58 7.41
CA HIS A 75 -5.06 20.26 7.01
C HIS A 75 -5.86 19.72 8.21
N LEU A 76 -5.25 18.85 9.01
CA LEU A 76 -5.84 18.31 10.23
C LEU A 76 -6.10 19.41 11.26
N ASP A 77 -5.15 20.33 11.46
CA ASP A 77 -5.30 21.47 12.36
C ASP A 77 -6.50 22.35 11.99
N LEU A 78 -6.75 22.57 10.69
CA LEU A 78 -7.89 23.34 10.22
C LEU A 78 -9.22 22.60 10.48
N LEU A 79 -9.27 21.29 10.23
CA LEU A 79 -10.48 20.49 10.48
C LEU A 79 -10.85 20.48 11.97
N CYS A 80 -9.87 20.32 12.86
CA CYS A 80 -10.10 20.29 14.31
C CYS A 80 -10.49 21.66 14.91
N ARG A 81 -10.27 22.77 14.20
CA ARG A 81 -10.73 24.11 14.62
C ARG A 81 -12.19 24.38 14.24
N LEU A 82 -12.77 23.58 13.35
CA LEU A 82 -14.14 23.71 12.88
C LEU A 82 -15.14 22.83 13.68
N SER A 83 -14.62 21.91 14.50
CA SER A 83 -15.37 21.06 15.43
C SER A 83 -15.46 21.66 16.82
#